data_AF-A0A1C7A7J2-F1
#
_entry.id   AF-A0A1C7A7J2-F1
#
_cell.length_a   1.000
_cell.length_b   1.000
_cell.length_c   1.000
_cell.angle_alpha   90.00
_cell.angle_beta   90.00
_cell.angle_gamma   90.00
#
_symmetry.space_group_name_H-M   'P 1'
#
loop_
_entity.id
_entity.type
_entity.pdbx_description
1 polymer ?
#
loop_
_entity_poly.entity_id
_entity_poly.type
_entity_poly.pdbx_seq_one_letter_code
_entity_poly.pdbx_strand_id
1 'polypeptide(L)'
;MFYLVSLMVFVLLLLLVHIYHMYLWNGTSTSVDNVWVSSFECGFLNFSSAYSSFTYGFIFFLVVFVLFDLEVSMLANFCFNLSSIDNFLFYYLFILVLCLGFTFELLSGSLKWVV
;
A
#
# COMPACT_ATOMS: atom_id res chain seq x y z
N MET A 1 -17.38 -3.08 32.68
CA MET A 1 -17.04 -4.48 32.36
C MET A 1 -16.38 -4.62 30.98
N PHE A 2 -16.98 -4.09 29.91
CA PHE A 2 -16.39 -4.14 28.54
C PHE A 2 -14.96 -3.58 28.44
N TYR A 3 -14.66 -2.44 29.07
CA TYR A 3 -13.30 -1.88 29.07
C TYR A 3 -12.26 -2.77 29.74
N LEU A 4 -12.63 -3.48 30.82
CA LEU A 4 -11.73 -4.41 31.49
C LEU A 4 -11.44 -5.64 30.62
N VAL A 5 -12.46 -6.15 29.93
CA VAL A 5 -12.30 -7.27 28.97
C VAL A 5 -11.42 -6.85 27.80
N SER A 6 -11.65 -5.66 27.24
CA SER A 6 -10.82 -5.11 26.15
C SER A 6 -9.36 -4.94 26.57
N LEU A 7 -9.10 -4.44 27.78
CA LEU A 7 -7.75 -4.30 28.32
C LEU A 7 -7.07 -5.66 28.52
N MET A 8 -7.81 -6.65 29.04
CA MET A 8 -7.28 -8.00 29.25
C MET A 8 -6.88 -8.67 27.93
N VAL A 9 -7.69 -8.50 26.88
CA VAL A 9 -7.40 -9.01 25.53
C VAL A 9 -6.16 -8.32 24.96
N PHE A 10 -6.04 -7.01 25.11
CA PHE A 10 -4.89 -6.25 24.61
C PHE A 10 -3.57 -6.69 25.26
N VAL A 11 -3.57 -6.89 26.59
CA VAL A 11 -2.39 -7.38 27.32
C VAL A 11 -2.02 -8.79 26.88
N LEU A 12 -3.00 -9.68 26.65
CA LEU A 12 -2.76 -11.03 26.17
C LEU A 12 -2.10 -11.04 24.78
N LEU A 13 -2.55 -10.17 23.88
CA LEU A 13 -1.96 -10.02 22.55
C LEU A 13 -0.50 -9.53 22.62
N LEU A 14 -0.20 -8.55 23.48
CA LEU A 14 1.16 -8.07 23.67
C LEU A 14 2.10 -9.16 24.21
N LEU A 15 1.63 -9.97 25.15
CA LEU A 15 2.39 -11.09 25.69
C LEU A 15 2.70 -12.15 24.62
N LEU A 16 1.73 -12.50 23.78
CA LEU A 16 1.92 -13.44 22.67
C LEU A 16 3.00 -12.94 21.69
N VAL A 17 2.94 -11.66 21.31
CA VAL A 17 3.94 -11.04 20.43
C VAL A 17 5.33 -11.08 21.06
N HIS A 18 5.43 -10.79 22.36
CA HIS A 18 6.70 -10.84 23.07
C HIS A 18 7.29 -12.25 23.12
N ILE A 19 6.48 -13.27 23.43
CA ILE A 19 6.89 -14.68 23.46
C ILE A 19 7.39 -15.11 22.07
N TYR A 20 6.68 -14.74 21.02
CA TYR A 20 7.08 -15.03 19.63
C TYR A 20 8.47 -14.44 19.31
N HIS A 21 8.68 -13.17 19.67
CA HIS A 21 9.95 -12.49 19.39
C HIS A 21 11.12 -13.10 20.19
N MET A 22 10.89 -13.53 21.44
CA MET A 22 11.89 -14.22 22.25
C MET A 22 12.27 -15.60 21.67
N TYR A 23 11.30 -16.34 21.11
CA TYR A 23 11.56 -17.62 20.45
C TYR A 23 12.37 -17.44 19.15
N LEU A 24 12.04 -16.41 18.37
CA LEU A 24 12.71 -16.13 17.11
C LEU A 24 14.15 -15.63 17.30
N TRP A 25 14.42 -14.85 18.35
CA TRP A 25 15.77 -14.37 18.67
C TRP A 25 16.66 -15.44 19.32
N ASN A 26 16.10 -16.39 20.06
CA ASN A 26 16.84 -17.51 20.65
C ASN A 26 17.11 -18.66 19.66
N GLY A 27 16.65 -18.54 18.40
CA GLY A 27 17.07 -19.40 17.30
C GLY A 27 18.55 -19.19 17.02
N THR A 28 19.38 -19.93 17.74
CA THR A 28 20.81 -20.11 17.47
C THR A 28 21.01 -20.24 15.97
N SER A 29 21.96 -19.46 15.43
CA SER A 29 22.55 -19.60 14.12
C SER A 29 23.08 -21.02 13.92
N THR A 30 22.18 -21.96 13.65
CA THR A 30 22.57 -23.22 13.05
C THR A 30 23.17 -22.82 11.71
N SER A 31 24.41 -23.23 11.48
CA SER A 31 25.06 -23.22 10.19
C SER A 31 24.30 -24.16 9.25
N VAL A 32 23.04 -23.84 8.95
CA VAL A 32 22.35 -24.35 7.77
C VAL A 32 23.25 -23.88 6.64
N ASP A 33 23.88 -24.82 5.95
CA ASP A 33 24.84 -24.54 4.89
C ASP A 33 24.34 -23.35 4.07
N ASN A 34 25.06 -22.23 4.16
CA ASN A 34 24.64 -20.90 3.69
C ASN A 34 24.19 -20.89 2.21
N VAL A 35 24.48 -21.97 1.48
CA VAL A 35 24.04 -22.25 0.11
C VAL A 35 22.51 -22.25 -0.01
N TRP A 36 21.76 -22.80 0.94
CA TRP A 36 20.28 -22.82 0.88
C TRP A 36 19.65 -21.48 1.32
N VAL A 37 20.41 -20.65 2.03
CA VAL A 37 19.95 -19.35 2.57
C VAL A 37 20.44 -18.19 1.69
N SER A 38 21.31 -18.45 0.72
CA SER A 38 21.83 -17.44 -0.23
C SER A 38 20.83 -17.06 -1.32
N SER A 39 20.92 -15.82 -1.83
CA SER A 39 20.09 -15.32 -2.93
C SER A 39 20.25 -16.18 -4.19
N PHE A 40 19.14 -16.51 -4.86
CA PHE A 40 19.16 -17.24 -6.12
C PHE A 40 19.65 -16.34 -7.26
N GLU A 41 20.89 -16.55 -7.71
CA GLU A 41 21.46 -15.87 -8.89
C GLU A 41 21.78 -16.88 -10.01
N CYS A 42 20.85 -17.80 -10.31
CA CYS A 42 21.03 -18.78 -11.40
C CYS A 42 22.35 -19.57 -11.34
N GLY A 43 22.84 -19.87 -10.12
CA GLY A 43 24.10 -20.61 -9.91
C GLY A 43 25.37 -19.76 -9.80
N PHE A 44 25.26 -18.42 -9.87
CA PHE A 44 26.37 -17.50 -9.64
C PHE A 44 26.46 -17.04 -8.17
N LEU A 45 27.65 -16.57 -7.78
CA LEU A 45 27.88 -15.93 -6.50
C LEU A 45 27.32 -14.51 -6.55
N ASN A 46 26.61 -14.10 -5.50
CA ASN A 46 26.07 -12.75 -5.41
C ASN A 46 27.18 -11.70 -5.48
N PHE A 47 27.20 -10.93 -6.59
CA PHE A 47 28.19 -9.88 -6.84
C PHE A 47 27.78 -8.52 -6.24
N SER A 48 26.52 -8.32 -5.88
CA SER A 48 26.01 -7.02 -5.41
C SER A 48 24.73 -7.15 -4.59
N SER A 49 24.61 -6.35 -3.54
CA SER A 49 23.39 -6.29 -2.74
C SER A 49 22.13 -6.13 -3.60
N ALA A 50 21.12 -6.98 -3.38
CA ALA A 50 19.86 -7.00 -4.13
C ALA A 50 18.95 -5.76 -3.92
N TYR A 51 19.47 -4.70 -3.30
CA TYR A 51 18.76 -3.45 -3.13
C TYR A 51 18.70 -2.73 -4.48
N SER A 52 17.60 -2.92 -5.20
CA SER A 52 17.23 -1.98 -6.25
C SER A 52 16.83 -0.66 -5.60
N SER A 53 17.46 0.43 -6.02
CA SER A 53 17.01 1.76 -5.65
C SER A 53 15.62 1.97 -6.24
N PHE A 54 14.66 2.22 -5.36
CA PHE A 54 13.31 2.47 -5.77
C PHE A 54 13.26 3.77 -6.58
N THR A 55 12.73 3.71 -7.80
CA THR A 55 12.64 4.88 -8.66
C THR A 55 11.56 5.83 -8.13
N TYR A 56 11.89 7.12 -8.06
CA TYR A 56 10.96 8.18 -7.62
C TYR A 56 9.64 8.15 -8.40
N GLY A 57 9.65 7.71 -9.66
CA GLY A 57 8.45 7.58 -10.49
C GLY A 57 7.38 6.65 -9.88
N PHE A 58 7.77 5.55 -9.23
CA PHE A 58 6.78 4.66 -8.61
C PHE A 58 6.07 5.33 -7.43
N ILE A 59 6.77 6.18 -6.68
CA ILE A 59 6.19 6.91 -5.56
C ILE A 59 5.11 7.89 -6.06
N PHE A 60 5.39 8.61 -7.15
CA PHE A 60 4.40 9.51 -7.76
C PHE A 60 3.17 8.75 -8.26
N PHE A 61 3.37 7.59 -8.88
CA PHE A 61 2.26 6.72 -9.28
C PHE A 61 1.38 6.32 -8.09
N LEU A 62 2.00 5.93 -6.95
CA LEU A 62 1.27 5.56 -5.75
C LEU A 62 0.41 6.71 -5.19
N VAL A 63 0.96 7.93 -5.15
CA VAL A 63 0.24 9.10 -4.64
C VAL A 63 -0.96 9.43 -5.52
N VAL A 64 -0.77 9.45 -6.85
CA VAL A 64 -1.85 9.68 -7.81
C VAL A 64 -2.92 8.59 -7.71
N PHE A 65 -2.52 7.32 -7.58
CA PHE A 65 -3.45 6.21 -7.41
C PHE A 65 -4.34 6.37 -6.17
N VAL A 66 -3.76 6.77 -5.03
CA VAL A 66 -4.53 6.98 -3.79
C VAL A 66 -5.51 8.15 -3.93
N LEU A 67 -5.11 9.25 -4.59
CA LEU A 67 -5.99 10.38 -4.84
C LEU A 67 -7.17 9.99 -5.75
N PHE A 68 -6.88 9.28 -6.85
CA PHE A 68 -7.91 8.83 -7.77
C PHE A 68 -8.89 7.83 -7.13
N ASP A 69 -8.41 6.92 -6.28
CA ASP A 69 -9.29 6.00 -5.52
C ASP A 69 -10.23 6.75 -4.57
N LEU A 70 -9.74 7.82 -3.93
CA LEU A 70 -10.57 8.70 -3.11
C LEU A 70 -11.65 9.40 -3.93
N GLU A 71 -11.32 9.91 -5.12
CA GLU A 71 -12.30 10.55 -6.02
C GLU A 71 -13.37 9.56 -6.51
N VAL A 72 -12.98 8.32 -6.84
CA VAL A 72 -13.93 7.24 -7.19
C VAL A 72 -14.84 6.90 -6.01
N SER A 73 -14.31 6.86 -4.79
CA SER A 73 -15.12 6.64 -3.59
C SER A 73 -16.18 7.75 -3.38
N MET A 74 -15.84 9.00 -3.70
CA MET A 74 -16.80 10.10 -3.68
C MET A 74 -17.85 9.95 -4.78
N LEU A 75 -17.44 9.54 -5.98
CA LEU A 75 -18.36 9.27 -7.09
C LEU A 75 -19.33 8.12 -6.77
N ALA A 76 -18.90 7.10 -6.05
CA ALA A 76 -19.76 5.96 -5.68
C ALA A 76 -20.96 6.38 -4.80
N ASN A 77 -20.82 7.42 -3.99
CA ASN A 77 -21.93 7.96 -3.19
C ASN A 77 -23.08 8.53 -4.05
N PHE A 78 -22.81 8.89 -5.31
CA PHE A 78 -23.85 9.32 -6.26
C PHE A 78 -24.92 8.24 -6.46
N CYS A 79 -24.51 6.98 -6.65
CA CYS A 79 -25.42 5.87 -6.95
C CYS A 79 -26.47 5.64 -5.85
N PHE A 80 -26.16 6.03 -4.61
CA PHE A 80 -27.07 5.88 -3.47
C PHE A 80 -28.01 7.07 -3.26
N ASN A 81 -27.73 8.24 -3.86
CA ASN A 81 -28.46 9.50 -3.66
C ASN A 81 -29.18 10.01 -4.92
N LEU A 82 -29.79 9.11 -5.71
CA LEU A 82 -30.44 9.44 -6.98
C LEU A 82 -31.72 10.29 -6.88
N SER A 83 -32.25 10.53 -5.67
CA SER A 83 -33.58 11.12 -5.48
C SER A 83 -33.65 12.64 -5.70
N SER A 84 -32.52 13.34 -5.69
CA SER A 84 -32.46 14.81 -5.79
C SER A 84 -31.91 15.25 -7.15
N ILE A 85 -32.78 15.80 -8.00
CA ILE A 85 -32.42 16.34 -9.32
C ILE A 85 -31.39 17.48 -9.20
N ASP A 86 -31.48 18.28 -8.13
CA ASP A 86 -30.62 19.44 -7.91
C ASP A 86 -29.12 19.06 -7.74
N ASN A 87 -28.84 17.84 -7.28
CA ASN A 87 -27.46 17.40 -7.05
C ASN A 87 -26.75 16.94 -8.33
N PHE A 88 -27.48 16.66 -9.43
CA PHE A 88 -26.87 16.18 -10.68
C PHE A 88 -25.86 17.16 -11.27
N LEU A 89 -26.10 18.47 -11.13
CA LEU A 89 -25.21 19.50 -11.67
C LEU A 89 -23.85 19.48 -10.97
N PHE A 90 -23.83 19.24 -9.65
CA PHE A 90 -22.59 19.11 -8.88
C PHE A 90 -21.79 17.86 -9.28
N TYR A 91 -22.45 16.72 -9.47
CA TYR A 91 -21.78 15.50 -9.93
C TYR A 91 -21.24 15.62 -11.36
N TYR A 92 -21.95 16.32 -12.25
CA TYR A 92 -21.47 16.59 -13.59
C TYR A 92 -20.22 17.49 -13.59
N LEU A 93 -20.23 18.55 -12.78
CA LEU A 93 -19.05 19.40 -12.58
C LEU A 93 -17.89 18.61 -11.96
N PHE A 94 -18.17 17.71 -11.01
CA PHE A 94 -17.16 16.86 -10.40
C PHE A 94 -16.49 15.94 -11.43
N ILE A 95 -17.26 15.27 -12.28
CA ILE A 95 -16.73 14.43 -13.38
C ILE A 95 -15.88 15.27 -14.34
N LEU A 96 -16.29 16.51 -14.65
CA LEU A 96 -15.53 17.40 -15.53
C LEU A 96 -14.15 17.72 -14.93
N VAL A 97 -14.10 18.05 -13.63
CA VAL A 97 -12.82 18.30 -12.91
C VAL A 97 -11.95 17.05 -12.90
N LEU A 98 -12.54 15.87 -12.66
CA LEU A 98 -11.87 14.57 -12.69
C LEU A 98 -11.22 14.30 -14.05
N CYS A 99 -11.96 14.52 -15.15
CA CYS A 99 -11.43 14.38 -16.50
C CYS A 99 -10.29 15.37 -16.77
N LEU A 100 -10.42 16.63 -16.35
CA LEU A 100 -9.36 17.64 -16.52
C LEU A 100 -8.10 17.27 -15.75
N GLY A 101 -8.22 16.88 -14.48
CA GLY A 101 -7.11 16.42 -13.64
C GLY A 101 -6.38 15.24 -14.26
N PHE A 102 -7.13 14.22 -14.70
CA PHE A 102 -6.55 13.05 -15.36
C PHE A 102 -5.82 13.40 -16.66
N THR A 103 -6.39 14.28 -17.50
CA THR A 103 -5.70 14.74 -18.72
C THR A 103 -4.42 15.51 -18.42
N PHE A 104 -4.41 16.32 -17.37
CA PHE A 104 -3.22 17.05 -16.93
C PHE A 104 -2.09 16.10 -16.47
N GLU A 105 -2.43 15.06 -15.72
CA GLU A 105 -1.46 14.06 -15.27
C GLU A 105 -0.88 13.22 -16.43
N LEU A 106 -1.71 12.85 -17.40
CA LEU A 106 -1.28 12.18 -18.63
C LEU A 106 -0.26 13.03 -19.41
N LEU A 107 -0.54 14.33 -19.55
CA LEU A 107 0.34 15.27 -20.26
C LEU A 107 1.63 15.55 -19.47
N SER A 108 1.57 15.55 -18.14
CA SER A 108 2.73 15.77 -17.26
C SER A 108 3.74 14.62 -17.32
N GLY A 109 3.36 13.45 -17.85
CA GLY A 109 4.27 12.33 -18.03
C GLY A 109 4.63 11.59 -16.75
N SER A 110 3.97 11.89 -15.63
CA SER A 110 4.15 11.19 -14.33
C SER A 110 3.82 9.69 -14.40
N LEU A 111 3.00 9.29 -15.38
CA LEU A 111 2.61 7.91 -15.66
C LEU A 111 3.56 7.20 -16.65
N LYS A 112 4.58 7.88 -17.18
CA LYS A 112 5.49 7.30 -18.15
C LYS A 112 6.45 6.37 -17.43
N TRP A 113 6.13 5.08 -17.47
CA TRP A 113 7.02 4.04 -17.00
C TRP A 113 8.24 3.97 -17.93
N VAL A 114 9.39 4.43 -17.43
CA VAL A 114 10.67 4.12 -18.05
C VAL A 114 11.09 2.77 -17.48
N VAL A 115 11.01 1.74 -18.32
CA VAL A 115 11.58 0.42 -18.05
C VAL A 115 13.09 0.55 -17.94
#